data_AF-Q9RUD4-F1
#
_entry.id   AF-Q9RUD4-F1
#
_cell.length_a   1.000
_cell.length_b   1.000
_cell.length_c   1.000
_cell.angle_alpha   90.00
_cell.angle_beta   90.00
_cell.angle_gamma   90.00
#
_symmetry.space_group_name_H-M   'P 1'
#
loop_
_entity.id
_entity.type
_entity.pdbx_description
1 polymer ?
#
loop_
_entity_poly.entity_id
_entity_poly.type
_entity_poly.pdbx_seq_one_letter_code
_entity_poly.pdbx_strand_id
1 'polypeptide(L)'
;MLRGVPDLDALETLLCAPEIPDAATVQALWSDLSPEQQEDAAALALQQGHPRLALSWSASPWVRFPALLRLGEAQQARALLAQLSDSARRAVLEARASAQLREPQALTLAQAARSQARREGDAAALIAAATLLSELELAGGALMTALRSLAEGLKVAELTGAAADPHLLAVLAHVQARVGSPAKARQTAERALGRSLPRSPARVLALLALGRGDEARQEAQGGELAAVWWGWLEHLTE
;
A
#
# COMPACT_ATOMS: atom_id res chain seq x y z
N MET A 1 1.12 29.60 17.80
CA MET A 1 1.33 29.21 19.21
C MET A 1 0.27 28.18 19.58
N LEU A 2 0.53 26.89 19.32
CA LEU A 2 -0.28 25.79 19.84
C LEU A 2 0.26 25.49 21.25
N ARG A 3 -0.29 26.17 22.27
CA ARG A 3 0.01 25.86 23.69
C ARG A 3 -1.07 24.91 24.21
N GLY A 4 -0.95 23.66 23.82
CA GLY A 4 -1.62 22.49 24.38
C GLY A 4 -0.69 21.32 24.13
N VAL A 5 -0.62 20.37 25.05
CA VAL A 5 0.08 19.10 24.78
C VAL A 5 -0.50 18.57 23.48
N PRO A 6 0.30 18.36 22.42
CA PRO A 6 -0.26 18.03 21.14
C PRO A 6 -0.78 16.60 21.19
N ASP A 7 -2.09 16.44 21.05
CA ASP A 7 -2.77 15.16 21.01
C ASP A 7 -2.76 14.57 19.58
N LEU A 8 -3.29 13.35 19.43
CA LEU A 8 -3.33 12.66 18.14
C LEU A 8 -4.27 13.35 17.15
N ASP A 9 -5.31 14.05 17.60
CA ASP A 9 -6.25 14.78 16.73
C ASP A 9 -5.57 16.01 16.10
N ALA A 10 -4.76 16.73 16.87
CA ALA A 10 -3.92 17.81 16.37
C ALA A 10 -2.88 17.30 15.36
N LEU A 11 -2.32 16.10 15.61
CA LEU A 11 -1.41 15.46 14.67
C LEU A 11 -2.13 15.08 13.38
N GLU A 12 -3.29 14.44 13.44
CA GLU A 12 -4.08 14.08 12.25
C GLU A 12 -4.39 15.32 11.39
N THR A 13 -4.82 16.40 12.04
CA THR A 13 -5.10 17.68 11.37
C THR A 13 -3.86 18.21 10.65
N LEU A 14 -2.69 18.16 11.30
CA LEU A 14 -1.43 18.58 10.69
C LEU A 14 -1.06 17.68 9.49
N LEU A 15 -1.17 16.36 9.62
CA LEU A 15 -0.78 15.41 8.59
C LEU A 15 -1.70 15.42 7.36
N CYS A 16 -2.93 15.90 7.52
CA CYS A 16 -3.89 16.13 6.44
C CYS A 16 -3.69 17.50 5.75
N ALA A 17 -2.85 18.38 6.27
CA ALA A 17 -2.62 19.69 5.67
C ALA A 17 -1.93 19.56 4.29
N PRO A 18 -2.19 20.51 3.37
CA PRO A 18 -1.55 20.53 2.06
C PRO A 18 -0.04 20.79 2.16
N GLU A 19 0.35 21.62 3.12
CA GLU A 19 1.74 21.89 3.47
C GLU A 19 2.00 21.37 4.88
N ILE A 20 3.00 20.50 4.99
CA ILE A 20 3.36 19.86 6.25
C ILE A 20 4.82 20.23 6.52
N PRO A 21 5.16 20.61 7.77
CA PRO A 21 6.55 20.82 8.14
C PRO A 21 7.39 19.58 7.85
N ASP A 22 8.70 19.74 7.70
CA ASP A 22 9.59 18.61 7.55
C ASP A 22 9.46 17.63 8.75
N ALA A 23 9.81 16.36 8.52
CA ALA A 23 9.64 15.31 9.52
C ALA A 23 10.37 15.60 10.83
N ALA A 24 11.52 16.29 10.80
CA ALA A 24 12.27 16.63 12.02
C ALA A 24 11.54 17.71 12.84
N THR A 25 10.94 18.69 12.16
CA THR A 25 10.10 19.71 12.80
C THR A 25 8.86 19.08 13.44
N VAL A 26 8.16 18.18 12.74
CA VAL A 26 7.01 17.47 13.31
C VAL A 26 7.45 16.58 14.49
N GLN A 27 8.56 15.87 14.36
CA GLN A 27 9.10 15.04 15.46
C GLN A 27 9.44 15.87 16.70
N ALA A 28 10.05 17.05 16.52
CA ALA A 28 10.39 17.95 17.62
C ALA A 28 9.15 18.52 18.33
N LEU A 29 8.08 18.80 17.59
CA LEU A 29 6.81 19.29 18.17
C LEU A 29 6.10 18.21 19.03
N TRP A 30 6.32 16.94 18.73
CA TRP A 30 5.74 15.78 19.44
C TRP A 30 6.81 14.98 20.23
N SER A 31 7.89 15.63 20.67
CA SER A 31 8.98 14.96 21.40
C SER A 31 8.55 14.34 22.73
N ASP A 32 7.49 14.88 23.34
CA ASP A 32 7.04 14.53 24.69
C ASP A 32 6.01 13.39 24.70
N LEU A 33 5.71 12.80 23.53
CA LEU A 33 4.83 11.64 23.44
C LEU A 33 5.40 10.43 24.19
N SER A 34 4.53 9.72 24.92
CA SER A 34 4.88 8.42 25.50
C SER A 34 5.19 7.39 24.40
N PRO A 35 5.91 6.30 24.70
CA PRO A 35 6.17 5.25 23.71
C PRO A 35 4.91 4.66 23.06
N GLU A 36 3.81 4.54 23.81
CA GLU A 36 2.52 4.07 23.28
C GLU A 36 1.93 5.10 22.30
N GLN A 37 1.94 6.37 22.66
CA GLN A 37 1.45 7.45 21.79
C GLN A 37 2.32 7.61 20.53
N GLN A 38 3.62 7.34 20.62
CA GLN A 38 4.52 7.32 19.47
C GLN A 38 4.14 6.21 18.47
N GLU A 39 3.76 5.02 18.95
CA GLU A 39 3.31 3.93 18.07
C GLU A 39 1.99 4.29 17.38
N ASP A 40 1.04 4.87 18.10
CA ASP A 40 -0.23 5.36 17.52
C ASP A 40 0.01 6.48 16.50
N ALA A 41 0.86 7.45 16.86
CA ALA A 41 1.27 8.54 15.97
C ALA A 41 1.97 8.02 14.71
N ALA A 42 2.80 6.98 14.84
CA ALA A 42 3.47 6.36 13.71
C ALA A 42 2.51 5.61 12.77
N ALA A 43 1.55 4.88 13.34
CA ALA A 43 0.51 4.21 12.55
C ALA A 43 -0.32 5.24 11.77
N LEU A 44 -0.72 6.34 12.42
CA LEU A 44 -1.43 7.44 11.80
C LEU A 44 -0.59 8.13 10.71
N ALA A 45 0.69 8.43 11.00
CA ALA A 45 1.62 8.99 10.03
C ALA A 45 1.73 8.12 8.78
N LEU A 46 1.89 6.81 8.96
CA LEU A 46 1.92 5.88 7.84
C LEU A 46 0.58 5.86 7.08
N GLN A 47 -0.55 5.85 7.77
CA GLN A 47 -1.87 5.89 7.12
C GLN A 47 -2.03 7.14 6.24
N GLN A 48 -1.54 8.29 6.69
CA GLN A 48 -1.62 9.58 6.00
C GLN A 48 -0.53 9.85 4.96
N GLY A 49 0.32 8.86 4.68
CA GLY A 49 1.32 8.98 3.62
C GLY A 49 2.69 9.49 4.07
N HIS A 50 3.03 9.42 5.36
CA HIS A 50 4.29 9.92 5.92
C HIS A 50 5.18 8.79 6.43
N PRO A 51 5.78 7.98 5.54
CA PRO A 51 6.55 6.81 5.93
C PRO A 51 7.81 7.15 6.74
N ARG A 52 8.52 8.25 6.46
CA ARG A 52 9.70 8.63 7.26
C ARG A 52 9.35 9.04 8.68
N LEU A 53 8.26 9.79 8.83
CA LEU A 53 7.77 10.17 10.15
C LEU A 53 7.35 8.94 10.96
N ALA A 54 6.64 8.00 10.33
CA ALA A 54 6.30 6.72 10.95
C ALA A 54 7.54 5.94 11.42
N LEU A 55 8.61 5.90 10.60
CA LEU A 55 9.87 5.25 10.97
C LEU A 55 10.61 5.94 12.12
N SER A 56 10.41 7.25 12.29
CA SER A 56 11.04 8.04 13.36
C SER A 56 10.42 7.80 14.74
N TRP A 57 9.16 7.37 14.78
CA TRP A 57 8.41 7.15 16.03
C TRP A 57 8.23 5.68 16.39
N SER A 58 8.11 4.78 15.41
CA SER A 58 7.81 3.38 15.70
C SER A 58 9.04 2.49 15.79
N ALA A 59 9.07 1.65 16.84
CA ALA A 59 9.92 0.48 16.95
C ALA A 59 9.21 -0.79 16.42
N SER A 60 7.88 -0.77 16.32
CA SER A 60 7.07 -1.92 15.87
C SER A 60 7.43 -2.37 14.45
N PRO A 61 7.77 -3.65 14.23
CA PRO A 61 8.05 -4.17 12.89
C PRO A 61 6.81 -4.10 11.98
N TRP A 62 5.59 -4.08 12.54
CA TRP A 62 4.35 -3.98 11.78
C TRP A 62 4.10 -2.60 11.15
N VAL A 63 4.69 -1.54 11.70
CA VAL A 63 4.64 -0.18 11.12
C VAL A 63 5.87 0.07 10.27
N ARG A 64 7.05 -0.30 10.78
CA ARG A 64 8.32 -0.05 10.09
C ARG A 64 8.41 -0.79 8.75
N PHE A 65 7.94 -2.03 8.68
CA PHE A 65 8.01 -2.81 7.44
C PHE A 65 7.25 -2.15 6.27
N PRO A 66 5.95 -1.86 6.37
CA PRO A 66 5.23 -1.17 5.29
C PRO A 66 5.76 0.24 5.00
N ALA A 67 6.27 0.96 6.01
CA ALA A 67 6.92 2.26 5.79
C ALA A 67 8.18 2.13 4.92
N LEU A 68 9.07 1.17 5.21
CA LEU A 68 10.26 0.88 4.40
C LEU A 68 9.89 0.46 2.98
N LEU A 69 8.85 -0.37 2.81
CA LEU A 69 8.36 -0.74 1.47
C LEU A 69 7.84 0.46 0.68
N ARG A 70 7.21 1.45 1.33
CA ARG A 70 6.78 2.69 0.65
C ARG A 70 7.97 3.46 0.11
N LEU A 71 9.04 3.54 0.88
CA LEU A 71 10.31 4.19 0.50
C LEU A 71 11.15 3.37 -0.50
N GLY A 72 10.72 2.16 -0.87
CA GLY A 72 11.48 1.27 -1.77
C GLY A 72 12.67 0.59 -1.09
N GLU A 73 12.74 0.63 0.24
CA GLU A 73 13.83 0.08 1.06
C GLU A 73 13.59 -1.41 1.37
N ALA A 74 13.24 -2.20 0.35
CA ALA A 74 12.79 -3.58 0.50
C ALA A 74 13.82 -4.52 1.18
N GLN A 75 15.12 -4.28 0.99
CA GLN A 75 16.17 -5.04 1.68
C GLN A 75 16.13 -4.81 3.20
N GLN A 76 15.97 -3.56 3.62
CA GLN A 76 15.84 -3.21 5.04
C GLN A 76 14.53 -3.73 5.62
N ALA A 77 13.43 -3.64 4.86
CA ALA A 77 12.15 -4.21 5.27
C ALA A 77 12.28 -5.72 5.52
N ARG A 78 12.92 -6.46 4.61
CA ARG A 78 13.11 -7.91 4.75
C ARG A 78 13.87 -8.31 6.02
N ALA A 79 14.84 -7.50 6.47
CA ALA A 79 15.57 -7.76 7.71
C ALA A 79 14.64 -7.79 8.95
N LEU A 80 13.49 -7.12 8.90
CA LEU A 80 12.50 -7.12 9.98
C LEU A 80 11.64 -8.39 10.03
N LEU A 81 11.61 -9.22 8.98
CA LEU A 81 10.79 -10.44 8.97
C LEU A 81 11.15 -11.42 10.09
N ALA A 82 12.41 -11.45 10.52
CA ALA A 82 12.88 -12.29 11.61
C ALA A 82 12.22 -11.96 12.96
N GLN A 83 11.67 -10.74 13.10
CA GLN A 83 11.00 -10.26 14.31
C GLN A 83 9.50 -10.52 14.29
N LEU A 84 8.94 -10.95 13.15
CA LEU A 84 7.52 -11.21 12.97
C LEU A 84 7.20 -12.68 13.20
N SER A 85 6.06 -12.97 13.85
CA SER A 85 5.53 -14.32 13.94
C SER A 85 5.14 -14.87 12.58
N ASP A 86 5.27 -16.19 12.40
CA ASP A 86 4.77 -16.86 11.21
C ASP A 86 3.24 -16.70 11.11
N SER A 87 2.79 -16.13 10.00
CA SER A 87 1.40 -15.76 9.73
C SER A 87 1.23 -15.43 8.25
N ALA A 88 -0.01 -15.50 7.77
CA ALA A 88 -0.36 -15.08 6.41
C ALA A 88 0.07 -13.64 6.12
N ARG A 89 -0.09 -12.73 7.09
CA ARG A 89 0.34 -11.32 6.97
C ARG A 89 1.84 -11.22 6.75
N ARG A 90 2.65 -11.93 7.55
CA ARG A 90 4.10 -12.00 7.36
C ARG A 90 4.45 -12.55 5.98
N ALA A 91 3.78 -13.61 5.52
CA ALA A 91 4.02 -14.21 4.21
C ALA A 91 3.71 -13.23 3.06
N VAL A 92 2.66 -12.41 3.17
CA VAL A 92 2.36 -11.35 2.20
C VAL A 92 3.44 -10.27 2.19
N LEU A 93 3.91 -9.86 3.36
CA LEU A 93 4.99 -8.88 3.50
C LEU A 93 6.29 -9.38 2.85
N GLU A 94 6.63 -10.65 3.08
CA GLU A 94 7.77 -11.31 2.44
C GLU A 94 7.64 -11.35 0.91
N ALA A 95 6.48 -11.77 0.40
CA ALA A 95 6.21 -11.80 -1.03
C ALA A 95 6.30 -10.40 -1.65
N ARG A 96 5.79 -9.37 -0.96
CA ARG A 96 5.86 -7.97 -1.41
C ARG A 96 7.29 -7.46 -1.45
N ALA A 97 8.11 -7.73 -0.44
CA ALA A 97 9.52 -7.36 -0.44
C ALA A 97 10.27 -8.05 -1.60
N SER A 98 10.02 -9.35 -1.80
CA SER A 98 10.59 -10.12 -2.91
C SER A 98 10.20 -9.54 -4.28
N ALA A 99 8.95 -9.12 -4.44
CA ALA A 99 8.46 -8.45 -5.66
C ALA A 99 9.16 -7.11 -5.91
N GLN A 100 9.33 -6.27 -4.88
CA GLN A 100 10.05 -5.00 -5.01
C GLN A 100 11.54 -5.18 -5.35
N LEU A 101 12.14 -6.27 -4.86
CA LEU A 101 13.51 -6.69 -5.19
C LEU A 101 13.63 -7.38 -6.55
N ARG A 102 12.51 -7.58 -7.27
CA ARG A 102 12.43 -8.26 -8.57
C ARG A 102 13.02 -9.68 -8.54
N GLU A 103 12.83 -10.38 -7.43
CA GLU A 103 13.34 -11.74 -7.29
C GLU A 103 12.49 -12.73 -8.09
N PRO A 104 13.10 -13.75 -8.72
CA PRO A 104 12.37 -14.74 -9.51
C PRO A 104 11.27 -15.48 -8.73
N GLN A 105 11.46 -15.64 -7.41
CA GLN A 105 10.55 -16.36 -6.53
C GLN A 105 9.34 -15.54 -6.04
N ALA A 106 9.24 -14.25 -6.37
CA ALA A 106 8.18 -13.38 -5.86
C ALA A 106 6.76 -13.91 -6.15
N LEU A 107 6.55 -14.45 -7.35
CA LEU A 107 5.26 -15.05 -7.75
C LEU A 107 4.93 -16.28 -6.89
N THR A 108 5.89 -17.18 -6.71
CA THR A 108 5.73 -18.38 -5.87
C THR A 108 5.43 -18.02 -4.42
N LEU A 109 6.13 -17.01 -3.88
CA LEU A 109 5.88 -16.51 -2.53
C LEU A 109 4.48 -15.91 -2.38
N ALA A 110 4.01 -15.15 -3.36
CA ALA A 110 2.67 -14.58 -3.35
C ALA A 110 1.58 -15.68 -3.41
N GLN A 111 1.82 -16.76 -4.15
CA GLN A 111 0.92 -17.93 -4.20
C GLN A 111 0.90 -18.67 -2.86
N ALA A 112 2.05 -18.83 -2.21
CA ALA A 112 2.16 -19.44 -0.89
C ALA A 112 1.44 -18.58 0.18
N ALA A 113 1.65 -17.27 0.17
CA ALA A 113 0.99 -16.32 1.06
C ALA A 113 -0.54 -16.36 0.91
N ARG A 114 -1.05 -16.40 -0.33
CA ARG A 114 -2.48 -16.59 -0.60
C ARG A 114 -3.01 -17.90 0.00
N SER A 115 -2.27 -18.99 -0.18
CA SER A 115 -2.67 -20.31 0.32
C SER A 115 -2.66 -20.36 1.85
N GLN A 116 -1.70 -19.68 2.48
CA GLN A 116 -1.64 -19.52 3.94
C GLN A 116 -2.80 -18.66 4.45
N ALA A 117 -3.10 -17.52 3.82
CA ALA A 117 -4.22 -16.67 4.19
C ALA A 117 -5.57 -17.39 4.15
N ARG A 118 -5.79 -18.24 3.13
CA ARG A 118 -6.98 -19.11 3.07
C ARG A 118 -7.05 -20.10 4.23
N ARG A 119 -5.93 -20.75 4.59
CA ARG A 119 -5.88 -21.72 5.70
C ARG A 119 -6.12 -21.05 7.05
N GLU A 120 -5.57 -19.85 7.25
CA GLU A 120 -5.71 -19.08 8.49
C GLU A 120 -7.03 -18.32 8.59
N GLY A 121 -7.77 -18.18 7.48
CA GLY A 121 -8.99 -17.38 7.44
C GLY A 121 -8.74 -15.86 7.51
N ASP A 122 -7.52 -15.40 7.23
CA ASP A 122 -7.19 -13.97 7.26
C ASP A 122 -7.62 -13.30 5.94
N ALA A 123 -8.81 -12.69 5.97
CA ALA A 123 -9.41 -12.01 4.83
C ALA A 123 -8.55 -10.84 4.30
N ALA A 124 -7.89 -10.08 5.19
CA ALA A 124 -7.08 -8.94 4.81
C ALA A 124 -5.79 -9.40 4.10
N ALA A 125 -5.12 -10.42 4.66
CA ALA A 125 -3.96 -11.04 4.02
C ALA A 125 -4.34 -11.67 2.68
N LEU A 126 -5.53 -12.27 2.57
CA LEU A 126 -5.99 -12.89 1.34
C LEU A 126 -6.22 -11.85 0.23
N ILE A 127 -6.87 -10.72 0.53
CA ILE A 127 -7.05 -9.60 -0.40
C ILE A 127 -5.70 -9.04 -0.84
N ALA A 128 -4.76 -8.84 0.10
CA ALA A 128 -3.44 -8.31 -0.21
C ALA A 128 -2.61 -9.27 -1.07
N ALA A 129 -2.65 -10.58 -0.79
CA ALA A 129 -1.99 -11.60 -1.60
C ALA A 129 -2.58 -11.69 -3.01
N ALA A 130 -3.92 -11.66 -3.13
CA ALA A 130 -4.61 -11.65 -4.41
C ALA A 130 -4.23 -10.42 -5.25
N THR A 131 -4.16 -9.25 -4.62
CA THR A 131 -3.75 -8.01 -5.30
C THR A 131 -2.31 -8.08 -5.79
N LEU A 132 -1.37 -8.52 -4.95
CA LEU A 132 0.03 -8.70 -5.33
C LEU A 132 0.21 -9.71 -6.46
N LEU A 133 -0.50 -10.85 -6.42
CA LEU A 133 -0.49 -11.83 -7.50
C LEU A 133 -0.90 -11.21 -8.82
N SER A 134 -1.98 -10.43 -8.81
CA SER A 134 -2.48 -9.77 -10.02
C SER A 134 -1.53 -8.72 -10.57
N GLU A 135 -0.81 -7.99 -9.73
CA GLU A 135 0.26 -7.08 -10.17
C GLU A 135 1.38 -7.86 -10.90
N LEU A 136 1.85 -8.97 -10.29
CA LEU A 136 2.90 -9.82 -10.87
C LEU A 136 2.44 -10.51 -12.17
N GLU A 137 1.22 -11.01 -12.20
CA GLU A 137 0.60 -11.65 -13.37
C GLU A 137 0.38 -10.64 -14.50
N LEU A 138 -0.05 -9.42 -14.17
CA LEU A 138 -0.20 -8.32 -15.13
C LEU A 138 1.16 -7.91 -15.72
N ALA A 139 2.19 -7.79 -14.89
CA ALA A 139 3.56 -7.50 -15.34
C ALA A 139 4.11 -8.60 -16.26
N GLY A 140 3.73 -9.87 -16.03
CA GLY A 140 4.06 -11.02 -16.88
C GLY A 140 3.12 -11.22 -18.09
N GLY A 141 2.14 -10.33 -18.32
CA GLY A 141 1.21 -10.43 -19.45
C GLY A 141 0.07 -11.45 -19.29
N ALA A 142 -0.06 -12.10 -18.13
CA ALA A 142 -1.08 -13.12 -17.86
C ALA A 142 -2.43 -12.51 -17.43
N LEU A 143 -3.03 -11.69 -18.29
CA LEU A 143 -4.22 -10.85 -17.99
C LEU A 143 -5.41 -11.64 -17.42
N MET A 144 -5.71 -12.81 -17.98
CA MET A 144 -6.83 -13.64 -17.53
C MET A 144 -6.58 -14.27 -16.16
N THR A 145 -5.32 -14.59 -15.84
CA THR A 145 -4.95 -15.07 -14.51
C THR A 145 -5.07 -13.94 -13.51
N ALA A 146 -4.57 -12.74 -13.85
CA ALA A 146 -4.70 -11.54 -13.03
C ALA A 146 -6.15 -11.24 -12.68
N LEU A 147 -7.08 -11.33 -13.65
CA LEU A 147 -8.52 -11.15 -13.40
C LEU A 147 -9.10 -12.17 -12.41
N ARG A 148 -8.70 -13.45 -12.49
CA ARG A 148 -9.17 -14.49 -11.57
C ARG A 148 -8.66 -14.24 -10.15
N SER A 149 -7.38 -13.87 -10.03
CA SER A 149 -6.78 -13.50 -8.76
C SER A 149 -7.52 -12.29 -8.13
N LEU A 150 -7.84 -11.24 -8.89
CA LEU A 150 -8.62 -10.10 -8.40
C LEU A 150 -10.06 -10.47 -8.02
N ALA A 151 -10.70 -11.34 -8.80
CA ALA A 151 -12.08 -11.78 -8.53
C ALA A 151 -12.20 -12.47 -7.16
N GLU A 152 -11.18 -13.22 -6.75
CA GLU A 152 -11.11 -13.78 -5.40
C GLU A 152 -11.10 -12.70 -4.32
N GLY A 153 -10.21 -11.70 -4.44
CA GLY A 153 -10.14 -10.62 -3.45
C GLY A 153 -11.45 -9.81 -3.37
N LEU A 154 -12.11 -9.57 -4.51
CA LEU A 154 -13.46 -8.97 -4.54
C LEU A 154 -14.48 -9.83 -3.81
N LYS A 155 -14.46 -11.15 -4.05
CA LYS A 155 -15.42 -12.07 -3.42
C LYS A 155 -15.22 -12.14 -1.91
N VAL A 156 -13.98 -12.12 -1.44
CA VAL A 156 -13.66 -12.07 0.00
C VAL A 156 -14.22 -10.79 0.63
N ALA A 157 -14.02 -9.62 0.01
CA ALA A 157 -14.57 -8.36 0.52
C ALA A 157 -16.10 -8.38 0.58
N GLU A 158 -16.76 -8.94 -0.45
CA GLU A 158 -18.22 -9.11 -0.47
C GLU A 158 -18.71 -10.00 0.69
N LEU A 159 -18.06 -11.15 0.90
CA LEU A 159 -18.45 -12.12 1.94
C LEU A 159 -18.24 -11.61 3.36
N THR A 160 -17.26 -10.72 3.58
CA THR A 160 -17.01 -10.10 4.89
C THR A 160 -17.81 -8.82 5.11
N GLY A 161 -18.63 -8.39 4.14
CA GLY A 161 -19.36 -7.12 4.20
C GLY A 161 -18.46 -5.89 4.15
N ALA A 162 -17.18 -6.05 3.80
CA ALA A 162 -16.22 -4.97 3.71
C ALA A 162 -16.31 -4.25 2.36
N ALA A 163 -16.00 -2.95 2.36
CA ALA A 163 -15.78 -2.25 1.10
C ALA A 163 -14.58 -2.87 0.38
N ALA A 164 -14.71 -3.11 -0.93
CA ALA A 164 -13.58 -3.54 -1.75
C ALA A 164 -12.38 -2.59 -1.59
N ASP A 165 -11.22 -3.18 -1.34
CA ASP A 165 -9.95 -2.51 -1.10
C ASP A 165 -9.58 -1.59 -2.29
N PRO A 166 -9.19 -0.33 -2.04
CA PRO A 166 -8.90 0.63 -3.11
C PRO A 166 -7.69 0.23 -3.95
N HIS A 167 -6.69 -0.44 -3.38
CA HIS A 167 -5.53 -0.92 -4.13
C HIS A 167 -5.95 -2.03 -5.09
N LEU A 168 -6.72 -3.00 -4.61
CA LEU A 168 -7.30 -4.05 -5.43
C LEU A 168 -8.09 -3.46 -6.61
N LEU A 169 -8.93 -2.45 -6.35
CA LEU A 169 -9.71 -1.78 -7.40
C LEU A 169 -8.81 -1.05 -8.40
N ALA A 170 -7.76 -0.38 -7.93
CA ALA A 170 -6.82 0.31 -8.82
C ALA A 170 -6.09 -0.67 -9.76
N VAL A 171 -5.61 -1.80 -9.25
CA VAL A 171 -4.99 -2.86 -10.08
C VAL A 171 -6.02 -3.45 -11.05
N LEU A 172 -7.26 -3.66 -10.60
CA LEU A 172 -8.35 -4.13 -11.46
C LEU A 172 -8.63 -3.18 -12.63
N ALA A 173 -8.59 -1.87 -12.42
CA ALA A 173 -8.77 -0.91 -13.50
C ALA A 173 -7.71 -1.09 -14.60
N HIS A 174 -6.44 -1.26 -14.23
CA HIS A 174 -5.35 -1.51 -15.18
C HIS A 174 -5.54 -2.83 -15.94
N VAL A 175 -5.91 -3.92 -15.25
CA VAL A 175 -6.20 -5.19 -15.93
C VAL A 175 -7.39 -5.05 -16.89
N GLN A 176 -8.48 -4.38 -16.46
CA GLN A 176 -9.68 -4.16 -17.28
C GLN A 176 -9.40 -3.33 -18.53
N ALA A 177 -8.52 -2.34 -18.44
CA ALA A 177 -8.13 -1.53 -19.60
C ALA A 177 -7.49 -2.40 -20.68
N ARG A 178 -6.60 -3.33 -20.29
CA ARG A 178 -5.85 -4.19 -21.22
C ARG A 178 -6.67 -5.32 -21.82
N VAL A 179 -7.70 -5.81 -21.13
CA VAL A 179 -8.63 -6.82 -21.70
C VAL A 179 -9.70 -6.21 -22.62
N GLY A 180 -9.63 -4.89 -22.91
CA GLY A 180 -10.52 -4.23 -23.86
C GLY A 180 -11.81 -3.65 -23.27
N SER A 181 -11.83 -3.34 -21.97
CA SER A 181 -13.00 -2.72 -21.30
C SER A 181 -12.69 -1.31 -20.77
N PRO A 182 -12.33 -0.32 -21.61
CA PRO A 182 -11.84 0.99 -21.16
C PRO A 182 -12.87 1.78 -20.34
N ALA A 183 -14.15 1.74 -20.70
CA ALA A 183 -15.20 2.42 -19.94
C ALA A 183 -15.35 1.83 -18.52
N LYS A 184 -15.29 0.50 -18.39
CA LYS A 184 -15.33 -0.20 -17.10
C LYS A 184 -14.08 0.07 -16.28
N ALA A 185 -12.91 0.07 -16.92
CA ALA A 185 -11.64 0.41 -16.29
C ALA A 185 -11.68 1.80 -15.66
N ARG A 186 -12.16 2.80 -16.41
CA ARG A 186 -12.32 4.17 -15.91
C ARG A 186 -13.24 4.25 -14.69
N GLN A 187 -14.42 3.62 -14.76
CA GLN A 187 -15.37 3.62 -13.63
C GLN A 187 -14.80 2.91 -12.39
N THR A 188 -14.05 1.83 -12.59
CA THR A 188 -13.34 1.13 -11.51
C THR A 188 -12.24 2.02 -10.91
N ALA A 189 -11.48 2.74 -11.73
CA ALA A 189 -10.44 3.67 -11.28
C ALA A 189 -11.02 4.87 -10.52
N GLU A 190 -12.14 5.45 -10.96
CA GLU A 190 -12.86 6.52 -10.24
C GLU A 190 -13.31 6.04 -8.85
N ARG A 191 -13.81 4.79 -8.75
CA ARG A 191 -14.18 4.18 -7.47
C ARG A 191 -12.98 3.92 -6.57
N ALA A 192 -11.88 3.43 -7.14
CA ALA A 192 -10.62 3.24 -6.42
C ALA A 192 -10.12 4.58 -5.86
N LEU A 193 -10.13 5.63 -6.69
CA LEU A 193 -9.70 6.98 -6.31
C LEU A 193 -10.55 7.54 -5.17
N GLY A 194 -11.88 7.45 -5.27
CA GLY A 194 -12.81 7.94 -4.23
C GLY A 194 -12.70 7.21 -2.88
N ARG A 195 -12.07 6.03 -2.85
CA ARG A 195 -11.83 5.24 -1.62
C ARG A 195 -10.39 5.26 -1.15
N SER A 196 -9.48 5.73 -1.99
CA SER A 196 -8.06 5.76 -1.67
C SER A 196 -7.75 6.86 -0.66
N LEU A 197 -6.88 6.55 0.29
CA LEU A 197 -6.30 7.57 1.16
C LEU A 197 -5.37 8.48 0.34
N PRO A 198 -5.22 9.75 0.72
CA PRO A 198 -4.20 10.64 0.17
C PRO A 198 -2.83 9.97 0.19
N ARG A 199 -1.98 10.27 -0.80
CA ARG A 199 -0.56 9.86 -0.82
C ARG A 199 -0.32 8.34 -0.75
N SER A 200 -1.33 7.54 -1.06
CA SER A 200 -1.27 6.08 -1.01
C SER A 200 -0.95 5.44 -2.37
N PRO A 201 -0.34 4.24 -2.41
CA PRO A 201 -0.11 3.52 -3.67
C PRO A 201 -1.40 3.31 -4.49
N ALA A 202 -2.51 3.00 -3.82
CA ALA A 202 -3.81 2.83 -4.45
C ALA A 202 -4.26 4.10 -5.20
N ARG A 203 -4.05 5.27 -4.60
CA ARG A 203 -4.39 6.56 -5.19
C ARG A 203 -3.57 6.86 -6.43
N VAL A 204 -2.25 6.66 -6.35
CA VAL A 204 -1.33 6.82 -7.49
C VAL A 204 -1.75 5.91 -8.64
N LEU A 205 -1.99 4.62 -8.38
CA LEU A 205 -2.40 3.67 -9.42
C LEU A 205 -3.77 4.04 -10.03
N ALA A 206 -4.72 4.51 -9.22
CA ALA A 206 -6.03 4.95 -9.71
C ALA A 206 -5.90 6.19 -10.61
N LEU A 207 -5.08 7.17 -10.24
CA LEU A 207 -4.82 8.35 -11.06
C LEU A 207 -4.15 8.00 -12.39
N LEU A 208 -3.18 7.07 -12.37
CA LEU A 208 -2.55 6.55 -13.58
C LEU A 208 -3.56 5.85 -14.51
N ALA A 209 -4.46 5.03 -13.96
CA ALA A 209 -5.52 4.39 -14.74
C ALA A 209 -6.51 5.40 -15.38
N LEU A 210 -6.62 6.60 -14.82
CA LEU A 210 -7.44 7.70 -15.34
C LEU A 210 -6.68 8.61 -16.33
N GLY A 211 -5.40 8.33 -16.60
CA GLY A 211 -4.56 9.19 -17.43
C GLY A 211 -4.14 10.50 -16.75
N ARG A 212 -4.28 10.61 -15.42
CA ARG A 212 -3.96 11.81 -14.62
C ARG A 212 -2.51 11.73 -14.09
N GLY A 213 -1.56 11.62 -15.00
CA GLY A 213 -0.15 11.34 -14.68
C GLY A 213 0.52 12.40 -13.80
N ASP A 214 0.24 13.68 -14.03
CA ASP A 214 0.84 14.78 -13.25
C ASP A 214 0.41 14.73 -11.79
N GLU A 215 -0.89 14.51 -11.55
CA GLU A 215 -1.44 14.35 -10.21
C GLU A 215 -0.93 13.08 -9.53
N ALA A 216 -0.78 11.98 -10.28
CA ALA A 216 -0.18 10.75 -9.77
C ALA A 216 1.25 10.98 -9.26
N ARG A 217 2.05 11.78 -9.99
CA ARG A 217 3.42 12.15 -9.57
C ARG A 217 3.42 13.04 -8.33
N GLN A 218 2.50 14.00 -8.23
CA GLN A 218 2.36 14.84 -7.03
C GLN A 218 1.99 14.01 -5.80
N GLU A 219 1.03 13.09 -5.92
CA GLU A 219 0.63 12.19 -4.84
C GLU A 219 1.76 11.24 -4.43
N ALA A 220 2.49 10.68 -5.41
CA ALA A 220 3.65 9.86 -5.16
C ALA A 220 4.76 10.62 -4.42
N GLN A 221 5.07 11.85 -4.86
CA GLN A 221 6.07 12.70 -4.21
C GLN A 221 5.64 13.09 -2.79
N GLY A 222 4.39 13.50 -2.61
CA GLY A 222 3.84 13.85 -1.30
C GLY A 222 3.77 12.67 -0.33
N GLY A 223 3.64 11.44 -0.85
CA GLY A 223 3.66 10.22 -0.06
C GLY A 223 5.03 9.56 0.11
N GLU A 224 6.07 10.20 -0.41
CA GLU A 224 7.43 9.66 -0.50
C GLU A 224 7.47 8.23 -1.09
N LEU A 225 6.57 7.94 -2.04
CA LEU A 225 6.44 6.62 -2.60
C LEU A 225 7.54 6.37 -3.62
N ALA A 226 8.22 5.23 -3.51
CA ALA A 226 9.18 4.79 -4.50
C ALA A 226 8.49 4.28 -5.77
N ALA A 227 9.12 4.54 -6.92
CA ALA A 227 8.60 4.16 -8.24
C ALA A 227 8.29 2.68 -8.40
N VAL A 228 8.90 1.80 -7.60
CA VAL A 228 8.64 0.34 -7.61
C VAL A 228 7.15 -0.02 -7.42
N TRP A 229 6.34 0.87 -6.83
CA TRP A 229 4.90 0.67 -6.66
C TRP A 229 4.08 0.78 -7.95
N TRP A 230 4.56 1.47 -8.98
CA TRP A 230 3.85 1.63 -10.25
C TRP A 230 4.72 1.43 -11.50
N GLY A 231 6.04 1.35 -11.37
CA GLY A 231 6.98 1.24 -12.49
C GLY A 231 6.81 -0.04 -13.31
N TRP A 232 6.17 -1.07 -12.74
CA TRP A 232 5.77 -2.27 -13.49
C TRP A 232 4.67 -1.99 -14.53
N LEU A 233 3.98 -0.83 -14.48
CA LEU A 233 3.07 -0.36 -15.51
C LEU A 233 3.79 0.24 -16.73
N GLU A 234 4.99 0.80 -16.55
CA GLU A 234 5.74 1.46 -17.64
C GLU A 234 6.24 0.45 -18.67
N HIS A 235 6.51 -0.79 -18.24
CA HIS A 235 6.83 -1.91 -19.12
C HIS A 235 5.63 -2.45 -19.92
N LEU A 236 4.46 -1.82 -19.78
CA LEU A 236 3.20 -2.26 -20.39
C LEU A 236 2.72 -1.36 -21.54
N THR A 237 3.41 -0.24 -21.78
CA THR A 237 3.11 0.75 -22.82
C THR A 237 3.91 0.57 -24.13
N GLU A 238 4.69 -0.50 -24.24
CA GLU A 238 5.29 -0.98 -25.49
C GLU A 238 4.40 -2.03 -26.16
#